data_AF-A0AAV4VP83-F1
#
_entry.id   AF-A0AAV4VP83-F1
#
_cell.length_a   1.000
_cell.length_b   1.000
_cell.length_c   1.000
_cell.angle_alpha   90.00
_cell.angle_beta   90.00
_cell.angle_gamma   90.00
#
_symmetry.space_group_name_H-M   'P 1'
#
loop_
_entity.id
_entity.type
_entity.pdbx_description
1 polymer ?
#
loop_
_entity_poly.entity_id
_entity_poly.type
_entity_poly.pdbx_seq_one_letter_code
_entity_poly.pdbx_strand_id
1 'polypeptide(L)'
;MYLKGKMQFLRIARLVTTPARRRSSLAAPATMGCPFHQAESVQAPAPHTPMDHASVLPFDKIPASKGYPLVGNLPEYLYCGGATKLHEYFHQRHKQLGPIFREKLGSFDLVAISKDSYIREVCMHEGRNPKHYVPDAWVLYNQKKEIKRGLFFMDGDQWRNRRTTLNQTLQPHFVDEQSEVINEIANDVVRRWDSLVQVSGGAVLPNLETELYNWSTETVGTLIFGRRMGFVLPPGSKNQMHDFVRQVQKIFKESAKLAVLPCELAMNFNLPVWRRFEKAADAALNMARSFVVERISEINQVPDQKLPGVLPKLLKAKDISLNEIISIVADLIIAAADTTSHATQWALYSLAKNPECQERIVSELSRVVPKGESVNESHITKIPYLTNVIKETLRLYPIASFITRYLPKDVVIDRYHIPSGKLFFMSQYTTGRDSERFRDPERFLPDRWENMKESDEYGCIPFGKGSRSCIGKKTAELKMKLLLAKTVHAYHLEAKNDVGISLRMITVPTKPIQLHLSRRT
;
A
#
# COMPACT_ATOMS: atom_id res chain seq x y z
N MET A 1 -22.28 -35.84 21.76
CA MET A 1 -21.09 -35.57 20.91
C MET A 1 -20.77 -34.07 20.73
N TYR A 2 -21.41 -33.17 21.47
CA TYR A 2 -21.37 -31.70 21.26
C TYR A 2 -20.40 -30.91 22.18
N LEU A 3 -19.64 -31.61 23.04
CA LEU A 3 -18.77 -31.00 24.06
C LEU A 3 -17.26 -31.15 23.77
N LYS A 4 -16.86 -32.06 22.87
CA LYS A 4 -15.43 -32.30 22.55
C LYS A 4 -14.83 -31.22 21.62
N GLY A 5 -15.63 -30.56 20.78
CA GLY A 5 -15.18 -29.45 19.91
C GLY A 5 -14.90 -28.13 20.63
N LYS A 6 -15.55 -27.87 21.78
CA LYS A 6 -15.37 -26.65 22.58
C LYS A 6 -13.97 -26.54 23.22
N MET A 7 -13.37 -27.67 23.62
CA MET A 7 -12.09 -27.67 24.35
C MET A 7 -10.85 -27.56 23.45
N GLN A 8 -10.89 -28.07 22.21
CA GLN A 8 -9.75 -27.96 21.29
C GLN A 8 -9.61 -26.55 20.71
N PHE A 9 -10.73 -25.85 20.43
CA PHE A 9 -10.71 -24.49 19.88
C PHE A 9 -10.31 -23.41 20.90
N LEU A 10 -10.72 -23.56 22.17
CA LEU A 10 -10.31 -22.65 23.25
C LEU A 10 -8.79 -22.72 23.55
N ARG A 11 -8.13 -23.84 23.23
CA ARG A 11 -6.66 -23.97 23.35
C ARG A 11 -5.91 -23.17 22.28
N ILE A 12 -6.41 -23.14 21.04
CA ILE A 12 -5.83 -22.34 19.95
C ILE A 12 -6.06 -20.83 20.20
N ALA A 13 -7.24 -20.44 20.69
CA ALA A 13 -7.54 -19.05 21.03
C ALA A 13 -6.71 -18.50 22.22
N ARG A 14 -6.32 -19.35 23.18
CA ARG A 14 -5.45 -18.97 24.31
C ARG A 14 -3.99 -18.72 23.90
N LEU A 15 -3.49 -19.40 22.87
CA LEU A 15 -2.14 -19.19 22.33
C LEU A 15 -1.98 -17.84 21.62
N VAL A 16 -3.08 -17.24 21.15
CA VAL A 16 -3.07 -15.98 20.38
C VAL A 16 -3.36 -14.74 21.25
N THR A 17 -3.67 -14.89 22.55
CA THR A 17 -4.24 -13.80 23.38
C THR A 17 -3.57 -13.51 24.73
N THR A 18 -2.45 -14.16 25.10
CA THR A 18 -1.80 -13.93 26.41
C THR A 18 -0.76 -12.79 26.37
N PRO A 19 -0.81 -11.79 27.29
CA PRO A 19 0.26 -10.82 27.47
C PRO A 19 1.34 -11.37 28.41
N ALA A 20 2.61 -11.17 28.05
CA ALA A 20 3.76 -11.61 28.85
C ALA A 20 3.87 -10.80 30.17
N ARG A 21 3.93 -11.49 31.32
CA ARG A 21 4.44 -10.96 32.60
C ARG A 21 5.35 -11.98 33.31
N ARG A 22 6.25 -11.42 34.11
CA ARG A 22 7.64 -11.83 34.42
C ARG A 22 7.88 -13.09 35.28
N ARG A 23 8.98 -13.78 34.89
CA ARG A 23 10.06 -14.52 35.60
C ARG A 23 9.74 -15.37 36.85
N SER A 24 10.00 -16.67 36.74
CA SER A 24 10.84 -17.42 37.67
C SER A 24 11.79 -18.35 36.88
N SER A 25 13.00 -18.52 37.41
CA SER A 25 14.14 -19.21 36.80
C SER A 25 13.92 -20.72 36.67
N LEU A 26 14.04 -21.27 35.46
CA LEU A 26 14.34 -22.67 35.17
C LEU A 26 14.93 -22.74 33.74
N ALA A 27 15.88 -23.66 33.54
CA ALA A 27 16.85 -23.71 32.45
C ALA A 27 16.29 -23.57 31.03
N ALA A 28 17.09 -22.95 30.15
CA ALA A 28 16.76 -22.65 28.76
C ALA A 28 16.57 -23.93 27.92
N PRO A 29 15.43 -24.12 27.23
CA PRO A 29 15.34 -25.08 26.14
C PRO A 29 15.89 -24.45 24.85
N ALA A 30 16.60 -25.25 24.07
CA ALA A 30 17.21 -24.87 22.80
C ALA A 30 16.22 -24.12 21.89
N THR A 31 16.67 -22.99 21.35
CA THR A 31 15.95 -22.20 20.35
C THR A 31 15.81 -23.01 19.06
N MET A 32 14.67 -23.68 18.86
CA MET A 32 14.27 -24.12 17.53
C MET A 32 13.94 -22.88 16.69
N GLY A 33 14.92 -22.45 15.90
CA GLY A 33 14.80 -21.37 14.93
C GLY A 33 13.81 -21.71 13.83
N CYS A 34 13.46 -20.68 13.05
CA CYS A 34 12.53 -20.84 11.94
C CYS A 34 13.03 -21.88 10.93
N PRO A 35 12.17 -22.76 10.36
CA PRO A 35 12.63 -23.81 9.43
C PRO A 35 13.31 -23.23 8.18
N PHE A 36 13.20 -21.92 7.94
CA PHE A 36 13.93 -21.20 6.89
C PHE A 36 15.39 -20.81 7.25
N HIS A 37 15.88 -21.07 8.46
CA HIS A 37 17.29 -20.83 8.83
C HIS A 37 18.23 -22.02 8.55
N GLN A 38 17.70 -23.12 8.03
CA GLN A 38 18.49 -24.26 7.53
C GLN A 38 17.99 -24.65 6.14
N ALA A 39 18.23 -23.80 5.14
CA ALA A 39 18.09 -24.19 3.75
C ALA A 39 19.46 -24.06 3.08
N GLU A 40 20.11 -25.20 2.86
CA GLU A 40 21.25 -25.30 1.95
C GLU A 40 20.81 -24.87 0.55
N SER A 41 21.72 -24.20 -0.16
CA SER A 41 21.51 -23.73 -1.53
C SER A 41 21.20 -24.89 -2.47
N VAL A 42 19.95 -25.00 -2.92
CA VAL A 42 19.62 -25.80 -4.10
C VAL A 42 19.94 -24.97 -5.33
N GLN A 43 20.71 -25.56 -6.26
CA GLN A 43 21.19 -24.94 -7.49
C GLN A 43 20.07 -24.23 -8.26
N ALA A 44 20.40 -23.02 -8.76
CA ALA A 44 19.53 -22.24 -9.62
C ALA A 44 19.17 -23.02 -10.91
N PRO A 45 17.94 -22.89 -11.43
CA PRO A 45 17.58 -23.50 -12.71
C PRO A 45 18.35 -22.84 -13.86
N ALA A 46 18.67 -23.65 -14.88
CA ALA A 46 19.41 -23.26 -16.08
C ALA A 46 18.71 -22.16 -16.90
N PRO A 47 19.47 -21.36 -17.67
CA PRO A 47 18.92 -20.26 -18.48
C PRO A 47 17.97 -20.74 -19.58
N HIS A 48 16.96 -19.92 -19.86
CA HIS A 48 15.82 -20.21 -20.76
C HIS A 48 16.23 -20.32 -22.22
N THR A 49 15.96 -21.49 -22.82
CA THR A 49 15.92 -21.74 -24.28
C THR A 49 14.55 -21.31 -24.84
N PRO A 50 14.44 -20.81 -26.08
CA PRO A 50 13.15 -20.49 -26.68
C PRO A 50 12.24 -21.74 -26.73
N MET A 51 11.00 -21.63 -26.24
CA MET A 51 10.08 -22.76 -26.15
C MET A 51 9.55 -23.17 -27.53
N ASP A 52 9.92 -24.39 -27.93
CA ASP A 52 9.18 -25.25 -28.83
C ASP A 52 7.80 -25.59 -28.20
N HIS A 53 6.76 -25.87 -28.98
CA HIS A 53 5.38 -26.15 -28.51
C HIS A 53 5.21 -27.45 -27.68
N ALA A 54 6.28 -27.95 -27.06
CA ALA A 54 6.36 -29.20 -26.34
C ALA A 54 5.71 -29.13 -24.94
N SER A 55 4.41 -29.46 -24.94
CA SER A 55 3.55 -29.86 -23.81
C SER A 55 3.27 -28.82 -22.72
N VAL A 56 2.15 -28.11 -22.88
CA VAL A 56 1.49 -27.40 -21.78
C VAL A 56 1.14 -28.41 -20.68
N LEU A 57 1.61 -28.15 -19.45
CA LEU A 57 1.38 -28.97 -18.28
C LEU A 57 0.06 -28.60 -17.58
N PRO A 58 -0.65 -29.55 -16.96
CA PRO A 58 -1.87 -29.26 -16.22
C PRO A 58 -1.62 -28.54 -14.89
N PHE A 59 -2.66 -27.92 -14.34
CA PHE A 59 -2.62 -27.07 -13.14
C PHE A 59 -2.01 -27.74 -11.90
N ASP A 60 -2.28 -29.04 -11.72
CA ASP A 60 -1.77 -29.84 -10.60
C ASP A 60 -0.24 -30.02 -10.65
N LYS A 61 0.39 -29.87 -11.82
CA LYS A 61 1.84 -29.92 -12.00
C LYS A 61 2.57 -28.65 -11.60
N ILE A 62 1.87 -27.54 -11.36
CA ILE A 62 2.51 -26.34 -10.79
C ILE A 62 3.09 -26.72 -9.41
N PRO A 63 4.35 -26.35 -9.11
CA PRO A 63 4.97 -26.61 -7.80
C PRO A 63 4.07 -26.16 -6.66
N ALA A 64 3.97 -26.96 -5.60
CA ALA A 64 3.14 -26.66 -4.44
C ALA A 64 3.81 -27.15 -3.16
N SER A 65 3.67 -26.38 -2.08
CA SER A 65 4.11 -26.79 -0.74
C SER A 65 3.16 -27.83 -0.15
N LYS A 66 3.72 -28.83 0.54
CA LYS A 66 2.94 -29.87 1.24
C LYS A 66 2.33 -29.29 2.52
N GLY A 67 1.05 -28.91 2.46
CA GLY A 67 0.29 -28.40 3.60
C GLY A 67 -0.56 -29.45 4.31
N TYR A 68 -1.09 -29.10 5.48
CA TYR A 68 -2.03 -29.93 6.23
C TYR A 68 -3.40 -30.03 5.52
N PRO A 69 -4.15 -31.13 5.71
CA PRO A 69 -5.53 -31.22 5.24
C PRO A 69 -6.37 -30.02 5.74
N LEU A 70 -7.22 -29.47 4.85
CA LEU A 70 -8.11 -28.32 5.07
C LEU A 70 -7.42 -26.95 5.20
N VAL A 71 -6.39 -26.81 6.03
CA VAL A 71 -5.76 -25.50 6.37
C VAL A 71 -4.51 -25.18 5.55
N GLY A 72 -3.99 -26.14 4.79
CA GLY A 72 -2.79 -25.96 3.98
C GLY A 72 -1.56 -25.60 4.82
N ASN A 73 -0.80 -24.60 4.40
CA ASN A 73 0.43 -24.15 5.06
C ASN A 73 0.20 -23.05 6.10
N LEU A 74 -1.06 -22.83 6.52
CA LEU A 74 -1.40 -21.82 7.53
C LEU A 74 -0.58 -21.95 8.84
N PRO A 75 -0.35 -23.14 9.42
CA PRO A 75 0.48 -23.26 10.63
C PRO A 75 1.93 -22.80 10.43
N GLU A 76 2.56 -23.18 9.31
CA GLU A 76 3.92 -22.76 8.96
C GLU A 76 3.97 -21.24 8.76
N TYR A 77 3.03 -20.70 8.00
CA TYR A 77 2.91 -19.26 7.76
C TYR A 77 2.74 -18.47 9.08
N LEU A 78 1.89 -18.93 10.00
CA LEU A 78 1.72 -18.32 11.33
C LEU A 78 3.02 -18.38 12.14
N TYR A 79 3.69 -19.54 12.12
CA TYR A 79 4.97 -19.73 12.79
C TYR A 79 6.06 -18.79 12.23
N CYS A 80 6.02 -18.48 10.94
CA CYS A 80 6.95 -17.56 10.27
C CYS A 80 6.62 -16.06 10.45
N GLY A 81 5.76 -15.72 11.42
CA GLY A 81 5.40 -14.34 11.75
C GLY A 81 4.07 -13.86 11.15
N GLY A 82 3.35 -14.74 10.43
CA GLY A 82 2.01 -14.51 9.93
C GLY A 82 1.89 -13.23 9.09
N ALA A 83 0.78 -12.52 9.26
CA ALA A 83 0.44 -11.36 8.44
C ALA A 83 1.52 -10.26 8.41
N THR A 84 2.31 -10.13 9.48
CA THR A 84 3.37 -9.11 9.56
C THR A 84 4.58 -9.43 8.68
N LYS A 85 4.77 -10.70 8.32
CA LYS A 85 5.90 -11.22 7.55
C LYS A 85 5.48 -11.90 6.24
N LEU A 86 4.24 -11.68 5.79
CA LEU A 86 3.69 -12.29 4.58
C LEU A 86 4.56 -12.05 3.32
N HIS A 87 5.15 -10.86 3.18
CA HIS A 87 6.06 -10.52 2.07
C HIS A 87 7.34 -11.36 2.09
N GLU A 88 7.97 -11.50 3.27
CA GLU A 88 9.15 -12.35 3.48
C GLU A 88 8.80 -13.82 3.26
N TYR A 89 7.64 -14.28 3.76
CA TYR A 89 7.16 -15.65 3.56
C TYR A 89 7.05 -16.01 2.08
N PHE A 90 6.36 -15.18 1.28
CA PHE A 90 6.23 -15.40 -0.16
C PHE A 90 7.57 -15.26 -0.89
N HIS A 91 8.44 -14.36 -0.46
CA HIS A 91 9.78 -14.22 -1.03
C HIS A 91 10.63 -15.49 -0.84
N GLN A 92 10.64 -16.04 0.38
CA GLN A 92 11.34 -17.30 0.65
C GLN A 92 10.68 -18.48 -0.09
N ARG A 93 9.35 -18.49 -0.21
CA ARG A 93 8.66 -19.53 -0.96
C ARG A 93 9.00 -19.50 -2.46
N HIS A 94 9.13 -18.33 -3.06
CA HIS A 94 9.62 -18.19 -4.44
C HIS A 94 11.06 -18.67 -4.61
N LYS A 95 11.93 -18.48 -3.60
CA LYS A 95 13.29 -19.06 -3.62
C LYS A 95 13.28 -20.59 -3.59
N GLN A 96 12.30 -21.20 -2.91
CA GLN A 96 12.20 -22.65 -2.77
C GLN A 96 11.51 -23.34 -3.95
N LEU A 97 10.39 -22.80 -4.42
CA LEU A 97 9.53 -23.43 -5.41
C LEU A 97 9.64 -22.82 -6.81
N GLY A 98 10.41 -21.73 -6.94
CA GLY A 98 10.60 -21.02 -8.19
C GLY A 98 9.59 -19.87 -8.40
N PRO A 99 9.59 -19.30 -9.62
CA PRO A 99 8.87 -18.06 -9.93
C PRO A 99 7.34 -18.20 -10.02
N ILE A 100 6.83 -19.44 -10.02
CA ILE A 100 5.41 -19.77 -10.00
C ILE A 100 5.16 -20.98 -9.09
N PHE A 101 4.21 -20.87 -8.17
CA PHE A 101 3.78 -21.97 -7.32
C PHE A 101 2.32 -21.83 -6.87
N ARG A 102 1.72 -22.94 -6.41
CA ARG A 102 0.40 -22.98 -5.78
C ARG A 102 0.54 -23.13 -4.28
N GLU A 103 -0.29 -22.41 -3.53
CA GLU A 103 -0.31 -22.56 -2.08
C GLU A 103 -1.70 -22.30 -1.51
N LYS A 104 -2.06 -23.12 -0.51
CA LYS A 104 -3.25 -22.92 0.29
C LYS A 104 -2.87 -22.40 1.68
N LEU A 105 -3.43 -21.26 2.08
CA LEU A 105 -3.28 -20.64 3.40
C LEU A 105 -4.67 -20.45 4.02
N GLY A 106 -5.16 -21.45 4.76
CA GLY A 106 -6.52 -21.41 5.31
C GLY A 106 -7.58 -21.40 4.22
N SER A 107 -8.37 -20.33 4.14
CA SER A 107 -9.38 -20.11 3.08
C SER A 107 -8.77 -19.63 1.76
N PHE A 108 -7.52 -19.17 1.75
CA PHE A 108 -6.85 -18.70 0.55
C PHE A 108 -6.27 -19.87 -0.24
N ASP A 109 -6.68 -20.03 -1.50
CA ASP A 109 -6.05 -20.92 -2.49
C ASP A 109 -5.59 -20.04 -3.66
N LEU A 110 -4.28 -19.97 -3.89
CA LEU A 110 -3.68 -18.99 -4.81
C LEU A 110 -2.58 -19.60 -5.68
N VAL A 111 -2.33 -18.91 -6.79
CA VAL A 111 -1.16 -19.08 -7.65
C VAL A 111 -0.26 -17.87 -7.44
N ALA A 112 0.86 -18.06 -6.77
CA ALA A 112 1.84 -17.00 -6.55
C ALA A 112 2.80 -16.90 -7.72
N ILE A 113 3.04 -15.67 -8.20
CA ILE A 113 4.00 -15.39 -9.29
C ILE A 113 4.92 -14.21 -8.93
N SER A 114 6.17 -14.27 -9.39
CA SER A 114 7.18 -13.23 -9.13
C SER A 114 8.00 -12.78 -10.35
N LYS A 115 7.86 -13.42 -11.52
CA LYS A 115 8.54 -12.97 -12.75
C LYS A 115 7.73 -11.90 -13.47
N ASP A 116 8.41 -10.90 -14.00
CA ASP A 116 7.81 -9.78 -14.72
C ASP A 116 7.05 -10.22 -15.97
N SER A 117 7.59 -11.18 -16.73
CA SER A 117 6.92 -11.82 -17.87
C SER A 117 5.60 -12.48 -17.46
N TYR A 118 5.54 -13.15 -16.31
CA TYR A 118 4.33 -13.81 -15.84
C TYR A 118 3.28 -12.80 -15.38
N ILE A 119 3.73 -11.74 -14.70
CA ILE A 119 2.88 -10.61 -14.29
C ILE A 119 2.30 -9.92 -15.53
N ARG A 120 3.11 -9.72 -16.57
CA ARG A 120 2.67 -9.18 -17.86
C ARG A 120 1.57 -10.03 -18.48
N GLU A 121 1.76 -11.35 -18.55
CA GLU A 121 0.75 -12.25 -19.11
C GLU A 121 -0.58 -12.18 -18.33
N VAL A 122 -0.53 -12.17 -17.00
CA VAL A 122 -1.74 -11.99 -16.17
C VAL A 122 -2.42 -10.65 -16.45
N CYS A 123 -1.66 -9.55 -16.54
CA CYS A 123 -2.20 -8.24 -16.86
C CYS A 123 -2.75 -8.13 -18.29
N MET A 124 -2.24 -8.89 -19.25
CA MET A 124 -2.78 -8.93 -20.62
C MET A 124 -4.11 -9.71 -20.68
N HIS A 125 -4.28 -10.70 -19.80
CA HIS A 125 -5.45 -11.58 -19.78
C HIS A 125 -6.52 -11.20 -18.74
N GLU A 126 -6.36 -10.08 -18.00
CA GLU A 126 -7.30 -9.64 -16.95
C GLU A 126 -8.69 -9.23 -17.47
N GLY A 127 -8.82 -9.05 -18.79
CA GLY A 127 -10.07 -8.71 -19.47
C GLY A 127 -10.51 -7.26 -19.27
N ARG A 128 -11.76 -6.96 -19.69
CA ARG A 128 -12.32 -5.59 -19.70
C ARG A 128 -12.63 -5.06 -18.29
N ASN A 129 -13.00 -5.96 -17.38
CA ASN A 129 -13.43 -5.67 -16.02
C ASN A 129 -12.56 -6.47 -15.03
N PRO A 130 -11.28 -6.07 -14.82
CA PRO A 130 -10.35 -6.83 -13.99
C PRO A 130 -10.91 -6.99 -12.58
N LYS A 131 -10.82 -8.18 -11.99
CA LYS A 131 -11.28 -8.46 -10.62
C LYS A 131 -10.09 -8.75 -9.71
N HIS A 132 -10.14 -8.28 -8.47
CA HIS A 132 -9.11 -8.53 -7.46
C HIS A 132 -9.73 -9.12 -6.19
N TYR A 133 -8.88 -9.57 -5.27
CA TYR A 133 -9.30 -10.09 -3.97
C TYR A 133 -9.66 -8.95 -3.01
N VAL A 134 -10.84 -9.06 -2.38
CA VAL A 134 -11.26 -8.18 -1.28
C VAL A 134 -11.23 -9.01 0.02
N PRO A 135 -10.60 -8.52 1.11
CA PRO A 135 -10.54 -9.25 2.37
C PRO A 135 -11.90 -9.71 2.88
N ASP A 136 -12.00 -10.98 3.29
CA ASP A 136 -13.24 -11.60 3.77
C ASP A 136 -13.89 -10.78 4.90
N ALA A 137 -13.06 -10.27 5.83
CA ALA A 137 -13.53 -9.42 6.91
C ALA A 137 -14.31 -8.19 6.43
N TRP A 138 -13.89 -7.60 5.30
CA TRP A 138 -14.52 -6.41 4.76
C TRP A 138 -15.80 -6.77 4.01
N VAL A 139 -15.81 -7.89 3.27
CA VAL A 139 -17.00 -8.42 2.60
C VAL A 139 -18.10 -8.72 3.63
N LEU A 140 -17.76 -9.50 4.67
CA LEU A 140 -18.69 -9.89 5.73
C LEU A 140 -19.20 -8.69 6.52
N TYR A 141 -18.35 -7.71 6.81
CA TYR A 141 -18.78 -6.47 7.46
C TYR A 141 -19.76 -5.68 6.60
N ASN A 142 -19.47 -5.53 5.31
CA ASN A 142 -20.36 -4.81 4.40
C ASN A 142 -21.73 -5.51 4.25
N GLN A 143 -21.74 -6.85 4.19
CA GLN A 143 -22.96 -7.66 4.18
C GLN A 143 -23.75 -7.49 5.48
N LYS A 144 -23.10 -7.65 6.64
CA LYS A 144 -23.72 -7.51 7.96
C LYS A 144 -24.34 -6.12 8.17
N LYS A 145 -23.72 -5.07 7.64
CA LYS A 145 -24.17 -3.68 7.78
C LYS A 145 -25.05 -3.21 6.61
N GLU A 146 -25.28 -4.06 5.61
CA GLU A 146 -26.02 -3.75 4.38
C GLU A 146 -25.51 -2.49 3.65
N ILE A 147 -24.19 -2.24 3.73
CA ILE A 147 -23.57 -1.05 3.12
C ILE A 147 -22.99 -1.35 1.75
N LYS A 148 -23.28 -0.47 0.79
CA LYS A 148 -22.59 -0.42 -0.50
C LYS A 148 -21.36 0.48 -0.36
N ARG A 149 -20.28 0.08 -1.02
CA ARG A 149 -18.96 0.74 -0.92
C ARG A 149 -18.46 1.21 -2.28
N GLY A 150 -17.40 1.99 -2.27
CA GLY A 150 -16.79 2.62 -3.45
C GLY A 150 -16.03 1.66 -4.35
N LEU A 151 -15.25 2.23 -5.29
CA LEU A 151 -14.58 1.52 -6.39
C LEU A 151 -13.79 0.27 -5.99
N PHE A 152 -13.18 0.25 -4.81
CA PHE A 152 -12.40 -0.89 -4.36
C PHE A 152 -13.27 -2.15 -4.20
N PHE A 153 -14.54 -1.98 -3.83
CA PHE A 153 -15.47 -3.07 -3.54
C PHE A 153 -16.42 -3.41 -4.71
N MET A 154 -16.43 -2.60 -5.76
CA MET A 154 -17.27 -2.81 -6.95
C MET A 154 -16.61 -3.79 -7.91
N ASP A 155 -17.39 -4.52 -8.69
CA ASP A 155 -16.91 -5.39 -9.78
C ASP A 155 -17.76 -5.20 -11.05
N GLY A 156 -17.33 -5.84 -12.15
CA GLY A 156 -18.08 -5.88 -13.41
C GLY A 156 -18.33 -4.51 -14.03
N ASP A 157 -19.46 -4.36 -14.70
CA ASP A 157 -19.80 -3.12 -15.41
C ASP A 157 -20.10 -1.96 -14.46
N GLN A 158 -20.58 -2.24 -13.24
CA GLN A 158 -20.74 -1.21 -12.22
C GLN A 158 -19.39 -0.55 -11.91
N TRP A 159 -18.36 -1.35 -11.59
CA TRP A 159 -17.01 -0.84 -11.37
C TRP A 159 -16.52 -0.03 -12.56
N ARG A 160 -16.67 -0.56 -13.78
CA ARG A 160 -16.15 0.07 -14.99
C ARG A 160 -16.81 1.42 -15.28
N ASN A 161 -18.13 1.50 -15.13
CA ASN A 161 -18.89 2.73 -15.31
C ASN A 161 -18.42 3.79 -14.30
N ARG A 162 -18.35 3.45 -13.01
CA ARG A 162 -17.88 4.39 -11.97
C ARG A 162 -16.42 4.77 -12.14
N ARG A 163 -15.57 3.83 -12.55
CA ARG A 163 -14.15 4.09 -12.81
C ARG A 163 -13.98 5.06 -13.97
N THR A 164 -14.80 4.93 -15.01
CA THR A 164 -14.79 5.85 -16.16
C THR A 164 -15.17 7.27 -15.74
N THR A 165 -16.27 7.44 -15.00
CA THR A 165 -16.71 8.75 -14.48
C THR A 165 -15.64 9.40 -13.59
N LEU A 166 -15.04 8.62 -12.68
CA LEU A 166 -13.99 9.13 -11.80
C LEU A 166 -12.70 9.47 -12.55
N ASN A 167 -12.29 8.66 -13.54
CA ASN A 167 -11.14 8.98 -14.40
C ASN A 167 -11.37 10.30 -15.16
N GLN A 168 -12.60 10.56 -15.63
CA GLN A 168 -12.98 11.84 -16.26
C GLN A 168 -12.91 13.02 -15.28
N THR A 169 -13.23 12.79 -14.01
CA THR A 169 -13.13 13.82 -12.96
C THR A 169 -11.67 14.09 -12.55
N LEU A 170 -10.83 13.05 -12.60
CA LEU A 170 -9.42 13.04 -12.18
C LEU A 170 -8.44 13.05 -13.37
N GLN A 171 -8.82 13.67 -14.48
CA GLN A 171 -7.99 13.77 -15.69
C GLN A 171 -6.68 14.54 -15.43
N PRO A 172 -5.66 14.42 -16.31
CA PRO A 172 -4.37 15.10 -16.12
C PRO A 172 -4.50 16.59 -15.78
N HIS A 173 -5.36 17.33 -16.51
CA HIS A 173 -5.59 18.75 -16.25
C HIS A 173 -6.06 19.05 -14.83
N PHE A 174 -6.78 18.12 -14.18
CA PHE A 174 -7.19 18.29 -12.78
C PHE A 174 -5.99 18.24 -11.82
N VAL A 175 -4.96 17.46 -12.14
CA VAL A 175 -3.76 17.40 -11.30
C VAL A 175 -2.98 18.70 -11.43
N ASP A 176 -2.84 19.21 -12.65
CA ASP A 176 -2.18 20.48 -12.95
C ASP A 176 -2.93 21.67 -12.31
N GLU A 177 -4.26 21.70 -12.40
CA GLU A 177 -5.15 22.69 -11.74
C GLU A 177 -4.99 22.71 -10.21
N GLN A 178 -4.47 21.64 -9.62
CA GLN A 178 -4.40 21.47 -8.17
C GLN A 178 -2.95 21.46 -7.66
N SER A 179 -1.97 21.62 -8.53
CA SER A 179 -0.56 21.53 -8.17
C SER A 179 -0.15 22.64 -7.22
N GLU A 180 -0.70 23.84 -7.38
CA GLU A 180 -0.50 24.99 -6.48
C GLU A 180 -0.97 24.65 -5.06
N VAL A 181 -2.17 24.09 -4.91
CA VAL A 181 -2.72 23.67 -3.61
C VAL A 181 -1.85 22.58 -2.97
N ILE A 182 -1.39 21.61 -3.75
CA ILE A 182 -0.48 20.56 -3.26
C ILE A 182 0.85 21.18 -2.81
N ASN A 183 1.35 22.15 -3.59
CA ASN A 183 2.59 22.86 -3.33
C ASN A 183 2.52 23.71 -2.05
N GLU A 184 1.41 24.41 -1.83
CA GLU A 184 1.14 25.17 -0.60
C GLU A 184 1.10 24.26 0.63
N ILE A 185 0.38 23.14 0.57
CA ILE A 185 0.31 22.20 1.69
C ILE A 185 1.70 21.61 1.99
N ALA A 186 2.51 21.35 0.96
CA ALA A 186 3.90 20.94 1.16
C ALA A 186 4.78 22.06 1.76
N ASN A 187 4.55 23.33 1.40
CA ASN A 187 5.20 24.47 2.04
C ASN A 187 4.84 24.56 3.53
N ASP A 188 3.58 24.30 3.90
CA ASP A 188 3.15 24.34 5.30
C ASP A 188 3.91 23.32 6.16
N VAL A 189 4.10 22.11 5.64
CA VAL A 189 4.89 21.06 6.30
C VAL A 189 6.35 21.49 6.46
N VAL A 190 6.98 21.98 5.39
CA VAL A 190 8.38 22.41 5.44
C VAL A 190 8.57 23.59 6.38
N ARG A 191 7.67 24.58 6.38
CA ARG A 191 7.70 25.70 7.34
C ARG A 191 7.60 25.24 8.79
N ARG A 192 6.78 24.22 9.06
CA ARG A 192 6.68 23.62 10.40
C ARG A 192 7.97 22.91 10.81
N TRP A 193 8.62 22.21 9.89
CA TRP A 193 9.92 21.59 10.14
C TRP A 193 11.03 22.65 10.32
N ASP A 194 10.96 23.77 9.60
CA ASP A 194 11.87 24.89 9.74
C ASP A 194 11.86 25.47 11.16
N SER A 195 10.67 25.67 11.75
CA SER A 195 10.57 26.16 13.12
C SER A 195 11.22 25.22 14.13
N LEU A 196 11.17 23.90 13.90
CA LEU A 196 11.82 22.91 14.77
C LEU A 196 13.35 22.92 14.62
N VAL A 197 13.84 23.02 13.39
CA VAL A 197 15.28 23.02 13.10
C VAL A 197 15.94 24.33 13.52
N GLN A 198 15.29 25.49 13.33
CA GLN A 198 15.83 26.79 13.73
C GLN A 198 16.17 26.88 15.22
N VAL A 199 15.35 26.25 16.07
CA VAL A 199 15.55 26.24 17.53
C VAL A 199 16.78 25.43 17.95
N SER A 200 17.22 24.47 17.14
CA SER A 200 18.19 23.44 17.53
C SER A 200 19.44 23.36 16.63
N GLY A 201 19.49 24.04 15.49
CA GLY A 201 20.54 23.91 14.47
C GLY A 201 20.47 22.60 13.65
N GLY A 202 19.71 21.62 14.15
CA GLY A 202 19.43 20.34 13.53
C GLY A 202 18.56 19.51 14.49
N ALA A 203 17.56 18.81 13.96
CA ALA A 203 16.60 18.08 14.80
C ALA A 203 16.19 16.74 14.19
N VAL A 204 15.99 15.74 15.06
CA VAL A 204 15.21 14.55 14.71
C VAL A 204 13.74 14.92 14.71
N LEU A 205 13.04 14.71 13.60
CA LEU A 205 11.61 15.01 13.50
C LEU A 205 10.81 14.13 14.47
N PRO A 206 10.05 14.73 15.40
CA PRO A 206 9.17 13.97 16.27
C PRO A 206 7.99 13.40 15.46
N ASN A 207 7.68 12.12 15.66
CA ASN A 207 6.50 11.47 15.09
C ASN A 207 6.33 11.63 13.56
N LEU A 208 7.41 11.42 12.78
CA LEU A 208 7.40 11.53 11.31
C LEU A 208 6.21 10.85 10.64
N GLU A 209 5.82 9.66 11.10
CA GLU A 209 4.64 8.94 10.59
C GLU A 209 3.36 9.79 10.68
N THR A 210 3.12 10.42 11.83
CA THR A 210 1.94 11.28 12.05
C THR A 210 2.00 12.55 11.20
N GLU A 211 3.16 13.18 11.09
CA GLU A 211 3.34 14.38 10.26
C GLU A 211 3.04 14.08 8.78
N LEU A 212 3.58 12.99 8.24
CA LEU A 212 3.33 12.58 6.85
C LEU A 212 1.89 12.10 6.63
N TYR A 213 1.27 11.49 7.64
CA TYR A 213 -0.14 11.13 7.57
C TYR A 213 -1.03 12.38 7.48
N ASN A 214 -0.80 13.36 8.36
CA ASN A 214 -1.52 14.63 8.38
C ASN A 214 -1.35 15.36 7.05
N TRP A 215 -0.12 15.45 6.54
CA TRP A 215 0.16 15.99 5.21
C TRP A 215 -0.63 15.27 4.11
N SER A 216 -0.57 13.94 4.08
CA SER A 216 -1.23 13.18 3.03
C SER A 216 -2.75 13.37 3.03
N THR A 217 -3.33 13.36 4.23
CA THR A 217 -4.78 13.50 4.45
C THR A 217 -5.26 14.91 4.18
N GLU A 218 -4.50 15.94 4.59
CA GLU A 218 -4.76 17.34 4.24
C GLU A 218 -4.85 17.48 2.73
N THR A 219 -3.82 17.01 2.01
CA THR A 219 -3.82 17.16 0.56
C THR A 219 -4.99 16.44 -0.10
N VAL A 220 -5.22 15.16 0.23
CA VAL A 220 -6.32 14.42 -0.41
C VAL A 220 -7.68 15.01 -0.04
N GLY A 221 -7.89 15.35 1.23
CA GLY A 221 -9.10 16.00 1.70
C GLY A 221 -9.35 17.31 0.96
N THR A 222 -8.31 18.14 0.80
CA THR A 222 -8.44 19.41 0.06
C THR A 222 -8.74 19.20 -1.41
N LEU A 223 -8.10 18.25 -2.09
CA LEU A 223 -8.39 17.93 -3.49
C LEU A 223 -9.82 17.42 -3.67
N ILE A 224 -10.32 16.64 -2.71
CA ILE A 224 -11.66 16.06 -2.77
C ILE A 224 -12.72 17.12 -2.48
N PHE A 225 -12.55 17.88 -1.40
CA PHE A 225 -13.57 18.79 -0.88
C PHE A 225 -13.45 20.22 -1.42
N GLY A 226 -12.32 20.57 -2.04
CA GLY A 226 -12.04 21.93 -2.52
C GLY A 226 -11.79 22.94 -1.40
N ARG A 227 -11.37 22.49 -0.19
CA ARG A 227 -11.08 23.36 0.95
C ARG A 227 -10.00 22.76 1.87
N ARG A 228 -9.28 23.62 2.58
CA ARG A 228 -8.30 23.21 3.61
C ARG A 228 -9.03 22.48 4.76
N MET A 229 -8.46 21.37 5.21
CA MET A 229 -9.07 20.50 6.23
C MET A 229 -8.51 20.76 7.63
N GLY A 230 -7.32 21.39 7.72
CA GLY A 230 -6.70 21.82 8.96
C GLY A 230 -5.78 20.80 9.64
N PHE A 231 -5.40 19.70 8.98
CA PHE A 231 -4.49 18.69 9.56
C PHE A 231 -3.04 19.17 9.71
N VAL A 232 -2.63 20.15 8.90
CA VAL A 232 -1.24 20.69 8.85
C VAL A 232 -1.15 22.11 9.46
N LEU A 233 -2.29 22.75 9.76
CA LEU A 233 -2.34 24.09 10.33
C LEU A 233 -1.95 24.06 11.83
N PRO A 234 -1.48 25.20 12.42
CA PRO A 234 -1.13 25.28 13.84
C PRO A 234 -2.25 24.75 14.74
N PRO A 235 -1.94 24.13 15.90
CA PRO A 235 -2.93 23.48 16.75
C PRO A 235 -4.00 24.47 17.20
N GLY A 236 -5.18 24.37 16.59
CA GLY A 236 -6.32 25.22 16.87
C GLY A 236 -7.69 24.58 16.60
N SER A 237 -7.78 23.36 16.07
CA SER A 237 -9.10 22.71 15.89
C SER A 237 -9.05 21.20 15.62
N LYS A 238 -9.87 20.48 16.41
CA LYS A 238 -10.49 19.14 16.21
C LYS A 238 -9.63 17.87 16.45
N ASN A 239 -9.71 17.35 17.69
CA ASN A 239 -9.36 15.97 18.09
C ASN A 239 -9.91 14.87 17.14
N GLN A 240 -11.03 15.13 16.47
CA GLN A 240 -11.72 14.23 15.54
C GLN A 240 -10.83 13.73 14.40
N MET A 241 -9.88 14.55 13.93
CA MET A 241 -9.00 14.21 12.81
C MET A 241 -7.95 13.16 13.17
N HIS A 242 -7.27 13.33 14.32
CA HIS A 242 -6.35 12.32 14.84
C HIS A 242 -7.06 11.01 15.20
N ASP A 243 -8.31 11.09 15.63
CA ASP A 243 -9.12 9.90 15.86
C ASP A 243 -9.46 9.17 14.56
N PHE A 244 -9.82 9.90 13.49
CA PHE A 244 -10.03 9.30 12.17
C PHE A 244 -8.82 8.49 11.71
N VAL A 245 -7.63 9.09 11.76
CA VAL A 245 -6.34 8.43 11.44
C VAL A 245 -6.19 7.13 12.23
N ARG A 246 -6.36 7.22 13.55
CA ARG A 246 -6.19 6.08 14.46
C ARG A 246 -7.15 4.95 14.14
N GLN A 247 -8.37 5.24 13.70
CA GLN A 247 -9.34 4.20 13.33
C GLN A 247 -8.99 3.54 12.00
N VAL A 248 -8.54 4.31 10.98
CA VAL A 248 -8.10 3.74 9.70
C VAL A 248 -6.93 2.76 9.90
N GLN A 249 -5.91 3.17 10.66
CA GLN A 249 -4.78 2.28 10.99
C GLN A 249 -5.22 1.01 11.75
N LYS A 250 -6.24 1.11 12.62
CA LYS A 250 -6.82 -0.04 13.32
C LYS A 250 -7.55 -0.99 12.37
N ILE A 251 -8.23 -0.48 11.35
CA ILE A 251 -8.87 -1.32 10.31
C ILE A 251 -7.80 -2.23 9.71
N PHE A 252 -6.70 -1.68 9.20
CA PHE A 252 -5.65 -2.48 8.59
C PHE A 252 -4.98 -3.46 9.57
N LYS A 253 -4.69 -3.01 10.79
CA LYS A 253 -4.08 -3.86 11.82
C LYS A 253 -4.95 -5.05 12.21
N GLU A 254 -6.25 -4.84 12.44
CA GLU A 254 -7.15 -5.93 12.82
C GLU A 254 -7.55 -6.80 11.60
N SER A 255 -7.61 -6.23 10.40
CA SER A 255 -7.82 -6.98 9.16
C SER A 255 -6.70 -7.99 8.90
N ALA A 256 -5.45 -7.58 9.11
CA ALA A 256 -4.29 -8.46 8.99
C ALA A 256 -4.38 -9.67 9.95
N LYS A 257 -4.94 -9.49 11.15
CA LYS A 257 -5.18 -10.58 12.11
C LYS A 257 -6.36 -11.46 11.72
N LEU A 258 -7.39 -10.89 11.08
CA LEU A 258 -8.56 -11.65 10.60
C LEU A 258 -8.23 -12.47 9.35
N ALA A 259 -7.26 -12.05 8.53
CA ALA A 259 -6.85 -12.77 7.32
C ALA A 259 -6.30 -14.18 7.58
N VAL A 260 -5.94 -14.50 8.82
CA VAL A 260 -5.40 -15.83 9.21
C VAL A 260 -6.38 -16.66 10.04
N LEU A 261 -7.61 -16.17 10.22
CA LEU A 261 -8.66 -16.82 11.00
C LEU A 261 -9.85 -17.13 10.07
N PRO A 262 -10.64 -18.17 10.35
CA PRO A 262 -11.94 -18.35 9.70
C PRO A 262 -12.85 -17.17 10.03
N CYS A 263 -12.96 -16.21 9.10
CA CYS A 263 -13.52 -14.89 9.39
C CYS A 263 -15.01 -14.96 9.74
N GLU A 264 -15.76 -15.84 9.09
CA GLU A 264 -17.17 -16.11 9.40
C GLU A 264 -17.36 -16.57 10.84
N LEU A 265 -16.51 -17.46 11.34
CA LEU A 265 -16.56 -17.89 12.74
C LEU A 265 -16.21 -16.72 13.67
N ALA A 266 -15.20 -15.91 13.31
CA ALA A 266 -14.83 -14.74 14.09
C ALA A 266 -15.99 -13.73 14.22
N MET A 267 -16.75 -13.53 13.14
CA MET A 267 -17.96 -12.71 13.10
C MET A 267 -19.11 -13.34 13.90
N ASN A 268 -19.48 -14.58 13.58
CA ASN A 268 -20.66 -15.25 14.15
C ASN A 268 -20.53 -15.46 15.66
N PHE A 269 -19.33 -15.76 16.16
CA PHE A 269 -19.06 -15.86 17.60
C PHE A 269 -18.62 -14.53 18.23
N ASN A 270 -18.64 -13.44 17.47
CA ASN A 270 -18.31 -12.08 17.92
C ASN A 270 -16.97 -11.99 18.69
N LEU A 271 -15.94 -12.65 18.14
CA LEU A 271 -14.64 -12.77 18.79
C LEU A 271 -14.02 -11.37 19.02
N PRO A 272 -13.15 -11.20 20.02
CA PRO A 272 -12.57 -9.89 20.35
C PRO A 272 -11.88 -9.20 19.15
N VAL A 273 -11.26 -9.96 18.26
CA VAL A 273 -10.62 -9.43 17.04
C VAL A 273 -11.65 -8.88 16.05
N TRP A 274 -12.77 -9.57 15.85
CA TRP A 274 -13.87 -9.09 15.03
C TRP A 274 -14.49 -7.82 15.61
N ARG A 275 -14.80 -7.80 16.92
CA ARG A 275 -15.35 -6.61 17.60
C ARG A 275 -14.48 -5.37 17.45
N ARG A 276 -13.16 -5.53 17.56
CA ARG A 276 -12.21 -4.41 17.39
C ARG A 276 -12.18 -3.93 15.95
N PHE A 277 -12.18 -4.84 14.98
CA PHE A 277 -12.26 -4.51 13.56
C PHE A 277 -13.58 -3.78 13.24
N GLU A 278 -14.72 -4.34 13.64
CA GLU A 278 -16.06 -3.77 13.41
C GLU A 278 -16.17 -2.36 14.03
N LYS A 279 -15.74 -2.18 15.28
CA LYS A 279 -15.73 -0.87 15.93
C LYS A 279 -14.85 0.15 15.20
N ALA A 280 -13.69 -0.26 14.71
CA ALA A 280 -12.79 0.63 13.96
C ALA A 280 -13.38 0.99 12.59
N ALA A 281 -13.97 0.02 11.89
CA ALA A 281 -14.64 0.21 10.61
C ALA A 281 -15.85 1.16 10.75
N ASP A 282 -16.72 0.93 11.74
CA ASP A 282 -17.86 1.80 12.04
C ASP A 282 -17.40 3.23 12.29
N ALA A 283 -16.41 3.42 13.16
CA ALA A 283 -15.91 4.75 13.51
C ALA A 283 -15.29 5.49 12.31
N ALA A 284 -14.41 4.83 11.54
CA ALA A 284 -13.77 5.45 10.39
C ALA A 284 -14.77 5.80 9.28
N LEU A 285 -15.69 4.89 8.97
CA LEU A 285 -16.69 5.11 7.93
C LEU A 285 -17.69 6.20 8.32
N ASN A 286 -18.15 6.22 9.57
CA ASN A 286 -19.05 7.26 10.04
C ASN A 286 -18.36 8.64 10.01
N MET A 287 -17.11 8.74 10.44
CA MET A 287 -16.33 9.98 10.34
C MET A 287 -16.13 10.42 8.88
N ALA A 288 -15.68 9.52 8.01
CA ALA A 288 -15.49 9.84 6.60
C ALA A 288 -16.81 10.30 5.95
N ARG A 289 -17.92 9.60 6.18
CA ARG A 289 -19.25 10.01 5.69
C ARG A 289 -19.66 11.36 6.24
N SER A 290 -19.40 11.65 7.52
CA SER A 290 -19.74 12.94 8.13
C SER A 290 -19.03 14.11 7.44
N PHE A 291 -17.74 13.96 7.09
CA PHE A 291 -17.00 14.98 6.34
C PHE A 291 -17.61 15.23 4.95
N VAL A 292 -18.08 14.17 4.28
CA VAL A 292 -18.72 14.30 2.97
C VAL A 292 -20.08 14.99 3.09
N VAL A 293 -20.90 14.58 4.05
CA VAL A 293 -22.24 15.16 4.26
C VAL A 293 -22.17 16.62 4.68
N GLU A 294 -21.25 16.96 5.60
CA GLU A 294 -20.95 18.35 5.99
C GLU A 294 -20.63 19.18 4.74
N ARG A 295 -19.73 18.68 3.89
CA ARG A 295 -19.33 19.40 2.69
C ARG A 295 -20.46 19.51 1.66
N ILE A 296 -21.30 18.49 1.48
CA ILE A 296 -22.49 18.56 0.62
C ILE A 296 -23.44 19.64 1.12
N SER A 297 -23.67 19.74 2.43
CA SER A 297 -24.54 20.76 3.02
C SER A 297 -24.03 22.17 2.70
N GLU A 298 -22.72 22.41 2.83
CA GLU A 298 -22.10 23.69 2.47
C GLU A 298 -22.26 24.01 0.98
N ILE A 299 -22.04 23.03 0.09
CA ILE A 299 -22.19 23.20 -1.36
C ILE A 299 -23.63 23.61 -1.71
N ASN A 300 -24.63 22.98 -1.08
CA ASN A 300 -26.04 23.26 -1.33
C ASN A 300 -26.47 24.67 -0.88
N GLN A 301 -25.70 25.32 0.00
CA GLN A 301 -25.96 26.71 0.41
C GLN A 301 -25.49 27.74 -0.63
N VAL A 302 -24.68 27.32 -1.62
CA VAL A 302 -24.13 28.18 -2.68
C VAL A 302 -24.29 27.53 -4.07
N PRO A 303 -25.52 27.25 -4.53
CA PRO A 303 -25.79 26.41 -5.70
C PRO A 303 -25.21 26.94 -7.01
N ASP A 304 -25.09 28.27 -7.15
CA ASP A 304 -24.63 28.92 -8.38
C ASP A 304 -23.11 29.12 -8.44
N GLN A 305 -22.38 28.74 -7.39
CA GLN A 305 -20.92 28.90 -7.36
C GLN A 305 -20.20 27.70 -7.99
N LYS A 306 -19.22 28.00 -8.87
CA LYS A 306 -18.30 26.99 -9.39
C LYS A 306 -17.26 26.67 -8.31
N LEU A 307 -17.54 25.65 -7.51
CA LEU A 307 -16.64 25.20 -6.44
C LEU A 307 -15.55 24.23 -6.96
N PRO A 308 -14.30 24.35 -6.48
CA PRO A 308 -13.23 23.43 -6.82
C PRO A 308 -13.39 22.06 -6.13
N GLY A 309 -12.64 21.08 -6.61
CA GLY A 309 -12.53 19.75 -5.99
C GLY A 309 -13.35 18.64 -6.66
N VAL A 310 -13.06 17.41 -6.26
CA VAL A 310 -13.67 16.19 -6.83
C VAL A 310 -15.15 16.06 -6.47
N LEU A 311 -15.52 16.33 -5.22
CA LEU A 311 -16.90 16.15 -4.74
C LEU A 311 -17.90 17.04 -5.48
N PRO A 312 -17.69 18.37 -5.64
CA PRO A 312 -18.59 19.19 -6.45
C PRO A 312 -18.74 18.73 -7.91
N LYS A 313 -17.65 18.23 -8.53
CA LYS A 313 -17.69 17.66 -9.88
C LYS A 313 -18.53 16.37 -9.92
N LEU A 314 -18.37 15.48 -8.92
CA LEU A 314 -19.15 14.24 -8.82
C LEU A 314 -20.63 14.48 -8.54
N LEU A 315 -21.00 15.50 -7.76
CA LEU A 315 -22.41 15.86 -7.52
C LEU A 315 -23.15 16.26 -8.80
N LYS A 316 -22.42 16.68 -9.84
CA LYS A 316 -22.96 17.00 -11.17
C LYS A 316 -22.98 15.80 -12.12
N ALA A 317 -22.39 14.67 -11.74
CA ALA A 317 -22.36 13.48 -12.57
C ALA A 317 -23.76 12.86 -12.67
N LYS A 318 -24.18 12.56 -13.89
CA LYS A 318 -25.40 11.80 -14.15
C LYS A 318 -25.19 10.34 -13.76
N ASP A 319 -26.28 9.64 -13.42
CA ASP A 319 -26.29 8.19 -13.17
C ASP A 319 -25.52 7.68 -11.94
N ILE A 320 -25.22 8.56 -10.97
CA ILE A 320 -24.65 8.19 -9.66
C ILE A 320 -25.55 8.75 -8.55
N SER A 321 -26.06 7.87 -7.68
CA SER A 321 -26.88 8.30 -6.55
C SER A 321 -26.05 9.05 -5.50
N LEU A 322 -26.67 9.97 -4.75
CA LEU A 322 -26.01 10.71 -3.68
C LEU A 322 -25.33 9.78 -2.64
N ASN A 323 -26.02 8.70 -2.25
CA ASN A 323 -25.47 7.71 -1.32
C ASN A 323 -24.23 6.99 -1.86
N GLU A 324 -24.20 6.75 -3.17
CA GLU A 324 -23.05 6.17 -3.85
C GLU A 324 -21.89 7.15 -3.94
N ILE A 325 -22.14 8.43 -4.24
CA ILE A 325 -21.13 9.50 -4.19
C ILE A 325 -20.51 9.58 -2.79
N ILE A 326 -21.34 9.61 -1.74
CA ILE A 326 -20.88 9.66 -0.34
C ILE A 326 -19.96 8.47 -0.05
N SER A 327 -20.33 7.27 -0.50
CA SER A 327 -19.55 6.05 -0.24
C SER A 327 -18.24 6.00 -1.03
N ILE A 328 -18.26 6.43 -2.30
CA ILE A 328 -17.05 6.57 -3.14
C ILE A 328 -16.08 7.56 -2.50
N VAL A 329 -16.55 8.74 -2.11
CA VAL A 329 -15.70 9.81 -1.59
C VAL A 329 -15.14 9.44 -0.21
N ALA A 330 -15.95 8.85 0.67
CA ALA A 330 -15.48 8.34 1.95
C ALA A 330 -14.36 7.30 1.79
N ASP A 331 -14.51 6.37 0.84
CA ASP A 331 -13.49 5.35 0.58
C ASP A 331 -12.21 5.92 -0.04
N LEU A 332 -12.30 6.95 -0.89
CA LEU A 332 -11.12 7.62 -1.46
C LEU A 332 -10.24 8.27 -0.38
N ILE A 333 -10.86 8.92 0.62
CA ILE A 333 -10.12 9.55 1.73
C ILE A 333 -9.42 8.50 2.58
N ILE A 334 -10.13 7.41 2.93
CA ILE A 334 -9.57 6.30 3.71
C ILE A 334 -8.39 5.66 2.96
N ALA A 335 -8.52 5.42 1.66
CA ALA A 335 -7.50 4.73 0.87
C ALA A 335 -6.21 5.55 0.68
N ALA A 336 -6.31 6.86 0.54
CA ALA A 336 -5.18 7.71 0.17
C ALA A 336 -4.34 8.21 1.36
N ALA A 337 -4.88 8.13 2.58
CA ALA A 337 -4.24 8.64 3.78
C ALA A 337 -2.95 7.86 4.14
N ASP A 338 -3.07 6.56 4.43
CA ASP A 338 -1.94 5.71 4.85
C ASP A 338 -0.94 5.43 3.72
N THR A 339 -1.42 5.27 2.49
CA THR A 339 -0.58 4.75 1.40
C THR A 339 0.50 5.73 0.97
N THR A 340 0.13 6.98 0.70
CA THR A 340 1.08 8.02 0.27
C THR A 340 1.98 8.45 1.42
N SER A 341 1.49 8.47 2.66
CA SER A 341 2.29 8.84 3.82
C SER A 341 3.45 7.86 4.06
N HIS A 342 3.18 6.54 4.05
CA HIS A 342 4.23 5.53 4.15
C HIS A 342 5.15 5.50 2.93
N ALA A 343 4.63 5.74 1.71
CA ALA A 343 5.46 5.83 0.51
C ALA A 343 6.49 6.96 0.62
N THR A 344 6.05 8.16 1.02
CA THR A 344 6.94 9.30 1.27
C THR A 344 7.90 9.02 2.43
N GLN A 345 7.43 8.34 3.48
CA GLN A 345 8.27 7.99 4.62
C GLN A 345 9.45 7.10 4.20
N TRP A 346 9.20 6.08 3.38
CA TRP A 346 10.24 5.23 2.81
C TRP A 346 11.17 5.99 1.85
N ALA A 347 10.63 6.94 1.08
CA ALA A 347 11.46 7.75 0.18
C ALA A 347 12.40 8.68 0.96
N LEU A 348 11.90 9.34 2.02
CA LEU A 348 12.73 10.15 2.91
C LEU A 348 13.80 9.31 3.61
N TYR A 349 13.43 8.12 4.11
CA TYR A 349 14.38 7.18 4.70
C TYR A 349 15.46 6.75 3.70
N SER A 350 15.06 6.42 2.46
CA SER A 350 15.99 6.01 1.40
C SER A 350 16.95 7.14 1.05
N LEU A 351 16.46 8.37 0.87
CA LEU A 351 17.32 9.54 0.62
C LEU A 351 18.26 9.81 1.80
N ALA A 352 17.77 9.72 3.03
CA ALA A 352 18.56 9.91 4.24
C ALA A 352 19.66 8.84 4.46
N LYS A 353 19.55 7.70 3.77
CA LYS A 353 20.57 6.64 3.73
C LYS A 353 21.53 6.74 2.55
N ASN A 354 21.23 7.58 1.57
CA ASN A 354 21.97 7.70 0.31
C ASN A 354 22.23 9.20 -0.01
N PRO A 355 23.20 9.84 0.67
CA PRO A 355 23.48 11.28 0.52
C PRO A 355 23.77 11.71 -0.92
N GLU A 356 24.40 10.86 -1.72
CA GLU A 356 24.69 11.11 -3.13
C GLU A 356 23.42 11.34 -3.97
N CYS A 357 22.33 10.64 -3.63
CA CYS A 357 21.04 10.86 -4.25
C CYS A 357 20.45 12.23 -3.86
N GLN A 358 20.66 12.67 -2.60
CA GLN A 358 20.23 13.99 -2.16
C GLN A 358 20.99 15.08 -2.91
N GLU A 359 22.32 14.98 -2.99
CA GLU A 359 23.16 15.98 -3.66
C GLU A 359 22.85 16.09 -5.15
N ARG A 360 22.54 14.97 -5.81
CA ARG A 360 22.08 14.99 -7.19
C ARG A 360 20.77 15.76 -7.37
N ILE A 361 19.77 15.49 -6.53
CA ILE A 361 18.49 16.23 -6.60
C ILE A 361 18.73 17.72 -6.35
N VAL A 362 19.56 18.08 -5.37
CA VAL A 362 19.87 19.47 -5.05
C VAL A 362 20.60 20.15 -6.21
N SER A 363 21.59 19.49 -6.82
CA SER A 363 22.29 20.01 -8.00
C SER A 363 21.35 20.27 -9.18
N GLU A 364 20.40 19.36 -9.43
CA GLU A 364 19.37 19.54 -10.46
C GLU A 364 18.40 20.68 -10.10
N LEU A 365 17.98 20.78 -8.83
CA LEU A 365 17.12 21.86 -8.33
C LEU A 365 17.78 23.24 -8.45
N SER A 366 19.05 23.38 -8.07
CA SER A 366 19.78 24.66 -8.15
C SER A 366 19.90 25.21 -9.58
N ARG A 367 19.72 24.37 -10.61
CA ARG A 367 19.72 24.79 -12.02
C ARG A 367 18.35 25.31 -12.49
N VAL A 368 17.26 24.91 -11.84
CA VAL A 368 15.90 25.18 -12.31
C VAL A 368 15.08 26.03 -11.34
N VAL A 369 15.48 26.13 -10.08
CA VAL A 369 14.84 26.95 -9.04
C VAL A 369 15.62 28.26 -8.89
N PRO A 370 15.03 29.41 -9.21
CA PRO A 370 15.67 30.70 -8.99
C PRO A 370 16.01 30.94 -7.52
N LYS A 371 17.07 31.71 -7.26
CA LYS A 371 17.51 32.01 -5.89
C LYS A 371 16.40 32.73 -5.11
N GLY A 372 16.02 32.18 -3.96
CA GLY A 372 14.98 32.74 -3.09
C GLY A 372 13.56 32.24 -3.40
N GLU A 373 13.37 31.44 -4.44
CA GLU A 373 12.08 30.83 -4.76
C GLU A 373 11.91 29.46 -4.10
N SER A 374 10.66 29.12 -3.80
CA SER A 374 10.29 27.77 -3.35
C SER A 374 10.13 26.83 -4.55
N VAL A 375 10.54 25.58 -4.39
CA VAL A 375 10.32 24.51 -5.39
C VAL A 375 8.83 24.44 -5.73
N ASN A 376 8.45 24.35 -7.00
CA ASN A 376 7.06 24.21 -7.44
C ASN A 376 6.94 23.10 -8.49
N GLU A 377 5.74 22.89 -9.03
CA GLU A 377 5.52 21.84 -10.04
C GLU A 377 6.40 22.02 -11.28
N SER A 378 6.49 23.23 -11.82
CA SER A 378 7.25 23.49 -13.04
C SER A 378 8.76 23.26 -12.88
N HIS A 379 9.26 23.29 -11.64
CA HIS A 379 10.63 22.91 -11.29
C HIS A 379 10.80 21.39 -11.28
N ILE A 380 9.93 20.64 -10.57
CA ILE A 380 10.09 19.18 -10.42
C ILE A 380 9.81 18.40 -11.72
N THR A 381 9.06 18.96 -12.68
CA THR A 381 8.87 18.34 -14.00
C THR A 381 10.17 18.29 -14.81
N LYS A 382 11.12 19.19 -14.52
CA LYS A 382 12.46 19.25 -15.14
C LYS A 382 13.49 18.35 -14.45
N ILE A 383 13.08 17.58 -13.43
CA ILE A 383 13.97 16.74 -12.62
C ILE A 383 13.46 15.29 -12.70
N PRO A 384 13.72 14.57 -13.82
CA PRO A 384 13.29 13.18 -13.98
C PRO A 384 13.80 12.27 -12.85
N TYR A 385 14.96 12.61 -12.27
CA TYR A 385 15.58 11.85 -11.19
C TYR A 385 14.68 11.68 -9.95
N LEU A 386 13.81 12.65 -9.63
CA LEU A 386 12.82 12.49 -8.56
C LEU A 386 11.84 11.33 -8.83
N THR A 387 11.47 11.12 -10.10
CA THR A 387 10.63 9.98 -10.49
C THR A 387 11.38 8.67 -10.27
N ASN A 388 12.67 8.64 -10.60
CA ASN A 388 13.52 7.47 -10.42
C ASN A 388 13.69 7.11 -8.94
N VAL A 389 13.86 8.12 -8.07
CA VAL A 389 13.90 7.96 -6.61
C VAL A 389 12.61 7.35 -6.08
N ILE A 390 11.45 7.81 -6.55
CA ILE A 390 10.15 7.26 -6.14
C ILE A 390 9.98 5.82 -6.65
N LYS A 391 10.31 5.55 -7.92
CA LYS A 391 10.27 4.20 -8.48
C LYS A 391 11.16 3.23 -7.71
N GLU A 392 12.39 3.63 -7.42
CA GLU A 392 13.35 2.81 -6.66
C GLU A 392 12.91 2.59 -5.22
N THR A 393 12.34 3.61 -4.59
CA THR A 393 11.74 3.50 -3.25
C THR A 393 10.64 2.45 -3.27
N LEU A 394 9.72 2.53 -4.23
CA LEU A 394 8.58 1.63 -4.29
C LEU A 394 8.95 0.21 -4.78
N ARG A 395 10.09 0.04 -5.46
CA ARG A 395 10.67 -1.28 -5.77
C ARG A 395 11.13 -1.99 -4.49
N LEU A 396 11.87 -1.28 -3.63
CA LEU A 396 12.39 -1.84 -2.38
C LEU A 396 11.33 -1.92 -1.28
N TYR A 397 10.45 -0.93 -1.21
CA TYR A 397 9.42 -0.73 -0.18
C TYR A 397 8.01 -0.61 -0.80
N PRO A 398 7.50 -1.66 -1.46
CA PRO A 398 6.21 -1.61 -2.15
C PRO A 398 5.05 -1.53 -1.15
N ILE A 399 4.34 -0.39 -1.13
CA ILE A 399 3.16 -0.17 -0.25
C ILE A 399 2.15 -1.30 -0.37
N ALA A 400 1.80 -1.68 -1.60
CA ALA A 400 1.13 -2.94 -1.88
C ALA A 400 2.17 -4.01 -2.21
N SER A 401 2.58 -4.80 -1.21
CA SER A 401 3.59 -5.87 -1.40
C SER A 401 3.16 -6.96 -2.38
N PHE A 402 1.87 -7.03 -2.69
CA PHE A 402 1.29 -7.94 -3.64
C PHE A 402 0.09 -7.30 -4.34
N ILE A 403 -0.14 -7.73 -5.57
CA ILE A 403 -1.32 -7.35 -6.36
C ILE A 403 -2.03 -8.63 -6.76
N THR A 404 -3.35 -8.65 -6.63
CA THR A 404 -4.14 -9.84 -6.93
C THR A 404 -5.01 -9.68 -8.17
N ARG A 405 -5.19 -10.77 -8.92
CA ARG A 405 -6.14 -10.84 -10.03
C ARG A 405 -6.89 -12.17 -10.05
N TYR A 406 -8.16 -12.13 -10.39
CA TYR A 406 -8.89 -13.28 -10.90
C TYR A 406 -8.98 -13.16 -12.41
N LEU A 407 -8.57 -14.21 -13.14
CA LEU A 407 -8.68 -14.21 -14.60
C LEU A 407 -10.04 -14.81 -15.04
N PRO A 408 -10.71 -14.17 -16.01
CA PRO A 408 -12.04 -14.59 -16.47
C PRO A 408 -11.99 -15.79 -17.43
N LYS A 409 -10.82 -16.14 -17.93
CA LYS A 409 -10.58 -17.24 -18.86
C LYS A 409 -9.35 -18.02 -18.42
N ASP A 410 -9.27 -19.26 -18.89
CA ASP A 410 -8.10 -20.10 -18.73
C ASP A 410 -6.89 -19.43 -19.41
N VAL A 411 -5.71 -19.61 -18.83
CA VAL A 411 -4.47 -19.00 -19.31
C VAL A 411 -3.31 -20.00 -19.21
N VAL A 412 -2.32 -19.84 -20.07
CA VAL A 412 -1.02 -20.52 -19.92
C VAL A 412 -0.03 -19.51 -19.38
N ILE A 413 0.55 -19.77 -18.21
CA ILE A 413 1.63 -18.98 -17.63
C ILE A 413 2.86 -19.88 -17.52
N ASP A 414 4.00 -19.42 -18.01
CA ASP A 414 5.17 -20.26 -18.25
C ASP A 414 4.77 -21.43 -19.18
N ARG A 415 4.64 -22.64 -18.63
CA ARG A 415 4.18 -23.84 -19.34
C ARG A 415 2.95 -24.48 -18.70
N TYR A 416 2.27 -23.81 -17.78
CA TYR A 416 1.18 -24.38 -17.00
C TYR A 416 -0.18 -23.82 -17.43
N HIS A 417 -1.12 -24.71 -17.72
CA HIS A 417 -2.52 -24.37 -17.91
C HIS A 417 -3.18 -24.08 -16.55
N ILE A 418 -3.68 -22.85 -16.39
CA ILE A 418 -4.34 -22.39 -15.18
C ILE A 418 -5.81 -22.11 -15.51
N PRO A 419 -6.76 -22.84 -14.90
CA PRO A 419 -8.18 -22.61 -15.10
C PRO A 419 -8.60 -21.20 -14.66
N SER A 420 -9.64 -20.69 -15.31
CA SER A 420 -10.34 -19.46 -14.92
C SER A 420 -10.79 -19.48 -13.45
N GLY A 421 -10.91 -18.28 -12.87
CA GLY A 421 -11.36 -18.12 -11.48
C GLY A 421 -10.30 -18.42 -10.41
N LYS A 422 -9.08 -18.82 -10.79
CA LYS A 422 -7.95 -18.89 -9.85
C LYS A 422 -7.43 -17.51 -9.47
N LEU A 423 -7.04 -17.38 -8.20
CA LEU A 423 -6.48 -16.15 -7.65
C LEU A 423 -4.97 -16.09 -7.94
N PHE A 424 -4.58 -15.18 -8.82
CA PHE A 424 -3.18 -14.83 -9.02
C PHE A 424 -2.72 -13.87 -7.94
N PHE A 425 -1.58 -14.18 -7.32
CA PHE A 425 -0.94 -13.38 -6.29
C PHE A 425 0.43 -12.92 -6.79
N MET A 426 0.50 -11.68 -7.27
CA MET A 426 1.71 -11.12 -7.89
C MET A 426 2.58 -10.45 -6.82
N SER A 427 3.67 -11.11 -6.42
CA SER A 427 4.53 -10.68 -5.33
C SER A 427 5.44 -9.53 -5.75
N GLN A 428 5.02 -8.28 -5.51
CA GLN A 428 5.79 -7.08 -5.86
C GLN A 428 7.11 -7.02 -5.06
N TYR A 429 7.08 -7.42 -3.80
CA TYR A 429 8.26 -7.48 -2.95
C TYR A 429 9.35 -8.40 -3.51
N THR A 430 8.95 -9.56 -4.04
CA THR A 430 9.86 -10.54 -4.64
C THR A 430 10.32 -10.08 -6.02
N THR A 431 9.39 -9.63 -6.86
CA THR A 431 9.68 -9.15 -8.22
C THR A 431 10.70 -8.01 -8.18
N GLY A 432 10.52 -7.06 -7.25
CA GLY A 432 11.45 -5.96 -7.06
C GLY A 432 12.84 -6.40 -6.61
N ARG A 433 13.01 -7.62 -6.08
CA ARG A 433 14.28 -8.19 -5.61
C ARG A 433 14.87 -9.27 -6.50
N ASP A 434 14.34 -9.43 -7.70
CA ASP A 434 14.83 -10.41 -8.66
C ASP A 434 16.19 -9.96 -9.24
N SER A 435 17.25 -10.72 -8.94
CA SER A 435 18.61 -10.46 -9.43
C SER A 435 18.77 -10.71 -10.92
N GLU A 436 17.91 -11.53 -11.55
CA GLU A 436 17.90 -11.68 -13.02
C GLU A 436 17.51 -10.36 -13.69
N ARG A 437 16.70 -9.55 -12.99
CA ARG A 437 16.13 -8.31 -13.52
C ARG A 437 16.85 -7.05 -13.04
N PHE A 438 17.19 -7.00 -11.76
CA PHE A 438 17.78 -5.84 -11.11
C PHE A 438 19.18 -6.18 -10.61
N ARG A 439 20.21 -5.60 -11.24
CA ARG A 439 21.58 -5.66 -10.71
C ARG A 439 21.63 -5.04 -9.30
N ASP A 440 22.31 -5.72 -8.38
CA ASP A 440 22.37 -5.37 -6.95
C ASP A 440 20.96 -5.06 -6.39
N PRO A 441 20.05 -6.03 -6.36
CA PRO A 441 18.62 -5.77 -6.13
C PRO A 441 18.33 -5.18 -4.75
N GLU A 442 19.18 -5.39 -3.75
CA GLU A 442 18.98 -4.80 -2.40
C GLU A 442 19.52 -3.36 -2.28
N ARG A 443 20.30 -2.87 -3.26
CA ARG A 443 20.83 -1.49 -3.24
C ARG A 443 19.80 -0.51 -3.78
N PHE A 444 19.69 0.63 -3.10
CA PHE A 444 18.91 1.78 -3.59
C PHE A 444 19.70 2.50 -4.68
N LEU A 445 19.37 2.25 -5.95
CA LEU A 445 20.07 2.81 -7.10
C LEU A 445 19.07 3.43 -8.09
N PRO A 446 18.61 4.67 -7.88
CA PRO A 446 17.64 5.31 -8.77
C PRO A 446 18.12 5.42 -10.23
N ASP A 447 19.42 5.52 -10.49
CA ASP A 447 20.00 5.59 -11.84
C ASP A 447 19.57 4.42 -12.74
N ARG A 448 19.21 3.26 -12.17
CA ARG A 448 18.76 2.10 -12.94
C ARG A 448 17.53 2.37 -13.80
N TRP A 449 16.75 3.39 -13.46
CA TRP A 449 15.50 3.74 -14.15
C TRP A 449 15.70 4.65 -15.37
N GLU A 450 16.89 5.22 -15.56
CA GLU A 450 17.16 6.14 -16.69
C GLU A 450 17.15 5.44 -18.05
N ASN A 451 17.62 4.19 -18.07
CA ASN A 451 17.80 3.40 -19.30
C ASN A 451 16.81 2.23 -19.43
N MET A 452 15.85 2.10 -18.50
CA MET A 452 14.82 1.06 -18.60
C MET A 452 13.75 1.43 -19.62
N LYS A 453 13.39 0.46 -20.47
CA LYS A 453 12.32 0.62 -21.47
C LYS A 453 10.94 0.57 -20.81
N GLU A 454 9.88 0.75 -21.57
CA GLU A 454 8.52 0.59 -21.04
C GLU A 454 8.12 -0.89 -20.86
N SER A 455 8.66 -1.78 -21.70
CA SER A 455 8.50 -3.24 -21.57
C SER A 455 9.02 -3.79 -20.24
N ASP A 456 9.97 -3.05 -19.65
CA ASP A 456 10.70 -3.35 -18.44
C ASP A 456 9.89 -3.00 -17.16
N GLU A 457 8.75 -2.32 -17.31
CA GLU A 457 7.92 -1.82 -16.19
C GLU A 457 7.24 -2.92 -15.37
N TYR A 458 7.02 -4.12 -15.94
CA TYR A 458 6.34 -5.21 -15.22
C TYR A 458 7.15 -5.77 -14.04
N GLY A 459 8.46 -5.46 -13.99
CA GLY A 459 9.32 -5.75 -12.83
C GLY A 459 9.03 -4.86 -11.61
N CYS A 460 8.26 -3.78 -11.77
CA CYS A 460 7.89 -2.87 -10.69
C CYS A 460 6.59 -2.12 -11.02
N ILE A 461 5.45 -2.65 -10.57
CA ILE A 461 4.12 -2.05 -10.78
C ILE A 461 3.48 -1.62 -9.45
N PRO A 462 4.07 -0.68 -8.68
CA PRO A 462 3.64 -0.37 -7.32
C PRO A 462 2.25 0.26 -7.23
N PHE A 463 1.75 0.80 -8.35
CA PHE A 463 0.39 1.32 -8.51
C PHE A 463 -0.53 0.33 -9.28
N GLY A 464 -0.07 -0.88 -9.53
CA GLY A 464 -0.67 -1.80 -10.50
C GLY A 464 -0.54 -1.31 -11.95
N LYS A 465 -1.02 -2.15 -12.87
CA LYS A 465 -1.08 -1.88 -14.31
C LYS A 465 -2.51 -2.12 -14.80
N GLY A 466 -2.83 -1.63 -16.00
CA GLY A 466 -4.13 -1.82 -16.65
C GLY A 466 -5.23 -0.87 -16.16
N SER A 467 -6.47 -1.18 -16.55
CA SER A 467 -7.65 -0.35 -16.31
C SER A 467 -8.02 -0.23 -14.81
N ARG A 468 -7.57 -1.20 -14.00
CA ARG A 468 -7.73 -1.24 -12.54
C ARG A 468 -6.47 -0.88 -11.76
N SER A 469 -5.53 -0.17 -12.40
CA SER A 469 -4.42 0.51 -11.71
C SER A 469 -4.92 1.58 -10.72
N CYS A 470 -4.06 2.02 -9.80
CA CYS A 470 -4.37 3.00 -8.78
C CYS A 470 -4.92 4.29 -9.41
N ILE A 471 -6.11 4.70 -8.98
CA ILE A 471 -6.75 5.92 -9.49
C ILE A 471 -6.03 7.20 -9.02
N GLY A 472 -5.38 7.14 -7.86
CA GLY A 472 -4.64 8.24 -7.27
C GLY A 472 -3.18 8.33 -7.69
N LYS A 473 -2.70 7.53 -8.66
CA LYS A 473 -1.27 7.44 -9.03
C LYS A 473 -0.65 8.82 -9.26
N LYS A 474 -1.21 9.61 -10.18
CA LYS A 474 -0.66 10.92 -10.55
C LYS A 474 -0.61 11.89 -9.37
N THR A 475 -1.69 11.95 -8.60
CA THR A 475 -1.77 12.77 -7.39
C THR A 475 -0.74 12.34 -6.34
N ALA A 476 -0.58 11.04 -6.11
CA ALA A 476 0.41 10.51 -5.17
C ALA A 476 1.84 10.84 -5.62
N GLU A 477 2.17 10.62 -6.90
CA GLU A 477 3.49 10.93 -7.46
C GLU A 477 3.80 12.43 -7.36
N LEU A 478 2.87 13.31 -7.73
CA LEU A 478 3.06 14.77 -7.64
C LEU A 478 3.30 15.21 -6.19
N LYS A 479 2.46 14.75 -5.26
CA LYS A 479 2.61 15.02 -3.83
C LYS A 479 3.98 14.59 -3.31
N MET A 480 4.38 13.35 -3.59
CA MET A 480 5.68 12.81 -3.19
C MET A 480 6.81 13.66 -3.75
N LYS A 481 6.80 13.96 -5.06
CA LYS A 481 7.85 14.78 -5.70
C LYS A 481 7.99 16.15 -5.06
N LEU A 482 6.89 16.86 -4.85
CA LEU A 482 6.92 18.21 -4.26
C LEU A 482 7.47 18.19 -2.83
N LEU A 483 6.99 17.29 -1.98
CA LEU A 483 7.46 17.24 -0.60
C LEU A 483 8.93 16.78 -0.52
N LEU A 484 9.31 15.74 -1.28
CA LEU A 484 10.71 15.28 -1.30
C LEU A 484 11.65 16.38 -1.80
N ALA A 485 11.33 17.02 -2.93
CA ALA A 485 12.17 18.05 -3.52
C ALA A 485 12.34 19.25 -2.59
N LYS A 486 11.25 19.77 -1.99
CA LYS A 486 11.33 20.87 -1.01
C LYS A 486 12.17 20.49 0.21
N THR A 487 12.02 19.26 0.68
CA THR A 487 12.70 18.77 1.88
C THR A 487 14.20 18.63 1.66
N VAL A 488 14.63 18.01 0.55
CA VAL A 488 16.07 17.90 0.24
C VAL A 488 16.68 19.23 -0.19
N HIS A 489 15.89 20.16 -0.75
CA HIS A 489 16.35 21.52 -1.04
C HIS A 489 16.66 22.31 0.23
N ALA A 490 15.80 22.18 1.26
CA ALA A 490 15.95 22.90 2.52
C ALA A 490 16.94 22.24 3.49
N TYR A 491 17.03 20.91 3.47
CA TYR A 491 17.74 20.15 4.49
C TYR A 491 18.67 19.06 3.93
N HIS A 492 19.75 18.81 4.65
CA HIS A 492 20.48 17.56 4.59
C HIS A 492 19.80 16.55 5.53
N LEU A 493 19.49 15.37 4.99
CA LEU A 493 18.73 14.32 5.67
C LEU A 493 19.65 13.20 6.13
N GLU A 494 19.46 12.74 7.37
CA GLU A 494 20.22 11.60 7.92
C GLU A 494 19.29 10.65 8.69
N ALA A 495 19.38 9.35 8.42
CA ALA A 495 18.63 8.33 9.15
C ALA A 495 19.44 7.84 10.36
N LYS A 496 19.01 8.19 11.57
CA LYS A 496 19.69 7.83 12.84
C LYS A 496 19.46 6.39 13.29
N ASN A 497 18.61 5.64 12.60
CA ASN A 497 18.37 4.23 12.88
C ASN A 497 18.08 3.41 11.61
N ASP A 498 18.36 2.11 11.66
CA ASP A 498 17.93 1.15 10.64
C ASP A 498 16.55 0.60 10.93
N VAL A 499 15.67 0.56 9.93
CA VAL A 499 14.30 0.06 10.05
C VAL A 499 14.02 -1.03 9.03
N GLY A 500 13.29 -2.07 9.46
CA GLY A 500 12.86 -3.16 8.60
C GLY A 500 11.43 -2.95 8.11
N ILE A 501 10.97 -3.85 7.24
CA ILE A 501 9.59 -3.85 6.72
C ILE A 501 8.72 -4.74 7.59
N SER A 502 7.51 -4.28 7.87
CA SER A 502 6.43 -5.05 8.47
C SER A 502 5.15 -4.84 7.66
N LEU A 503 4.32 -5.88 7.53
CA LEU A 503 3.03 -5.77 6.88
C LEU A 503 1.89 -5.55 7.87
N ARG A 504 1.10 -4.51 7.62
CA ARG A 504 -0.21 -4.28 8.24
C ARG A 504 -1.18 -3.96 7.10
N MET A 505 -1.47 -4.96 6.26
CA MET A 505 -2.07 -4.82 4.91
C MET A 505 -1.19 -4.08 3.90
N ILE A 506 -0.54 -3.00 4.32
CA ILE A 506 0.49 -2.26 3.57
C ILE A 506 1.85 -2.39 4.25
N THR A 507 2.93 -2.04 3.55
CA THR A 507 4.28 -2.01 4.15
C THR A 507 4.46 -0.80 5.04
N VAL A 508 4.79 -1.07 6.30
CA VAL A 508 5.10 -0.06 7.31
C VAL A 508 6.47 -0.35 7.93
N PRO A 509 7.16 0.66 8.50
CA PRO A 509 8.38 0.43 9.27
C PRO A 509 8.14 -0.48 10.49
N THR A 510 9.12 -1.33 10.83
CA THR A 510 9.06 -2.16 12.05
C THR A 510 9.10 -1.33 13.34
N LYS A 511 9.71 -0.15 13.28
CA LYS A 511 9.82 0.84 14.36
C LYS A 511 9.86 2.26 13.76
N PRO A 512 9.57 3.31 14.54
CA PRO A 512 9.62 4.69 14.04
C PRO A 512 10.99 5.04 13.41
N ILE A 513 10.96 5.68 12.25
CA ILE A 513 12.15 6.21 11.59
C ILE A 513 12.59 7.49 12.31
N GLN A 514 13.86 7.54 12.72
CA GLN A 514 14.49 8.71 13.30
C GLN A 514 15.17 9.52 12.18
N LEU A 515 14.39 10.37 11.53
CA LEU A 515 14.87 11.25 10.45
C LEU A 515 15.41 12.55 11.06
N HIS A 516 16.72 12.74 10.96
CA HIS A 516 17.39 13.97 11.35
C HIS A 516 17.47 14.93 10.17
N LEU A 517 17.12 16.20 10.41
CA LEU A 517 17.22 17.30 9.47
C LEU A 517 18.26 18.31 9.95
N SER A 518 19.11 18.77 9.04
CA SER A 518 20.02 19.90 9.25
C SER A 518 19.92 20.86 8.07
N ARG A 519 19.99 22.17 8.29
CA ARG A 519 19.86 23.14 7.19
C ARG A 519 21.02 23.00 6.21
N ARG A 520 20.71 23.09 4.92
CA ARG A 520 21.74 23.26 3.89
C ARG A 520 22.26 24.69 3.91
N THR A 521 23.58 24.83 3.85
CA THR A 521 24.29 26.11 3.78
C THR A 521 24.37 26.63 2.35
#